data_AF-A0A3D2FUK6-F1
#
_entry.id   AF-A0A3D2FUK6-F1
#
_cell.length_a   1.000
_cell.length_b   1.000
_cell.length_c   1.000
_cell.angle_alpha   90.00
_cell.angle_beta   90.00
_cell.angle_gamma   90.00
#
_symmetry.space_group_name_H-M   'P 1'
#
loop_
_entity.id
_entity.type
_entity.pdbx_description
1 polymer ?
#
loop_
_entity_poly.entity_id
_entity_poly.type
_entity_poly.pdbx_seq_one_letter_code
_entity_poly.pdbx_strand_id
1 'polypeptide(L)'
;GIEAIEGFAMGGSSVALFSRVGGGIFTKSADVGADLVGKVEAGIPEDDPRNPAVIADNVGDNVGDVAGMGSDIFESYCGSMIASMALAASMSMAALDNLGGDRAVLQFMPLVLASTGLICSL
;
A
#
# COMPACT_ATOMS: atom_id res chain seq x y z
N GLY A 1 -13.89 -1.19 20.64
CA GLY A 1 -13.63 -2.63 20.47
C GLY A 1 -12.72 -2.84 19.27
N ILE A 2 -12.25 -4.06 19.04
CA ILE A 2 -11.39 -4.39 17.89
C ILE A 2 -12.06 -4.10 16.55
N GLU A 3 -13.39 -4.19 16.48
CA GLU A 3 -14.21 -3.82 15.31
C GLU A 3 -13.90 -2.41 14.76
N ALA A 4 -13.60 -1.44 15.63
CA ALA A 4 -13.26 -0.08 15.19
C ALA A 4 -11.91 -0.04 14.45
N ILE A 5 -10.98 -0.93 14.83
CA ILE A 5 -9.65 -1.04 14.24
C ILE A 5 -9.74 -1.86 12.93
N GLU A 6 -10.57 -2.88 12.88
CA GLU A 6 -10.90 -3.60 11.64
C GLU A 6 -11.49 -2.65 10.58
N GLY A 7 -12.38 -1.73 10.99
CA GLY A 7 -12.90 -0.67 10.12
C GLY A 7 -11.80 0.27 9.59
N PHE A 8 -10.75 0.54 10.38
CA PHE A 8 -9.60 1.31 9.91
C PHE A 8 -8.82 0.58 8.82
N ALA A 9 -8.57 -0.74 8.98
CA ALA A 9 -7.94 -1.55 7.94
C ALA A 9 -8.76 -1.52 6.65
N MET A 10 -10.07 -1.76 6.74
CA MET A 10 -10.99 -1.74 5.59
C MET A 10 -11.02 -0.38 4.88
N GLY A 11 -10.99 0.71 5.65
CA GLY A 11 -10.90 2.07 5.11
C GLY A 11 -9.58 2.29 4.34
N GLY A 12 -8.47 1.85 4.91
CA GLY A 12 -7.15 1.85 4.25
C GLY A 12 -7.19 1.13 2.91
N SER A 13 -7.75 -0.08 2.85
CA SER A 13 -7.85 -0.89 1.62
C SER A 13 -8.70 -0.24 0.56
N SER A 14 -9.79 0.39 0.97
CA SER A 14 -10.68 1.10 0.06
C SER A 14 -9.97 2.28 -0.60
N VAL A 15 -9.23 3.08 0.18
CA VAL A 15 -8.46 4.22 -0.35
C VAL A 15 -7.29 3.74 -1.22
N ALA A 16 -6.57 2.71 -0.79
CA ALA A 16 -5.46 2.13 -1.54
C ALA A 16 -5.91 1.59 -2.90
N LEU A 17 -7.05 0.89 -2.95
CA LEU A 17 -7.66 0.40 -4.18
C LEU A 17 -7.87 1.53 -5.19
N PHE A 18 -8.54 2.61 -4.78
CA PHE A 18 -8.82 3.73 -5.69
C PHE A 18 -7.55 4.50 -6.06
N SER A 19 -6.61 4.68 -5.14
CA SER A 19 -5.35 5.37 -5.40
C SER A 19 -4.49 4.60 -6.40
N ARG A 20 -4.39 3.28 -6.24
CA ARG A 20 -3.61 2.41 -7.13
C ARG A 20 -4.26 2.25 -8.50
N VAL A 21 -5.57 2.03 -8.57
CA VAL A 21 -6.28 1.91 -9.84
C VAL A 21 -6.29 3.24 -10.58
N GLY A 22 -6.63 4.33 -9.90
CA GLY A 22 -6.68 5.67 -10.50
C GLY A 22 -5.31 6.14 -10.97
N GLY A 23 -4.30 6.04 -10.10
CA GLY A 23 -2.92 6.39 -10.45
C GLY A 23 -2.34 5.50 -11.54
N GLY A 24 -2.59 4.18 -11.47
CA GLY A 24 -2.15 3.20 -12.47
C GLY A 24 -2.72 3.45 -13.86
N ILE A 25 -4.02 3.78 -13.96
CA ILE A 25 -4.65 4.16 -15.23
C ILE A 25 -4.01 5.43 -15.78
N PHE A 26 -3.78 6.43 -14.92
CA PHE A 26 -3.20 7.71 -15.34
C PHE A 26 -1.77 7.56 -15.86
N THR A 27 -0.87 6.94 -15.08
CA THR A 27 0.53 6.70 -15.51
C THR A 27 0.59 5.86 -16.79
N LYS A 28 -0.08 4.70 -16.83
CA LYS A 28 0.05 3.80 -17.98
C LYS A 28 -0.59 4.32 -19.25
N SER A 29 -1.62 5.16 -19.16
CA SER A 29 -2.17 5.82 -20.34
C SER A 29 -1.22 6.90 -20.88
N ALA A 30 -0.53 7.62 -19.99
CA ALA A 30 0.41 8.67 -20.37
C ALA A 30 1.72 8.10 -20.92
N ASP A 31 2.34 7.16 -20.20
CA ASP A 31 3.56 6.41 -20.54
C ASP A 31 3.42 5.78 -21.94
N VAL A 32 2.41 4.93 -22.14
CA VAL A 32 2.18 4.26 -23.44
C VAL A 32 1.92 5.26 -24.57
N GLY A 33 1.19 6.35 -24.31
CA GLY A 33 0.93 7.38 -25.32
C GLY A 33 2.18 8.18 -25.69
N ALA A 34 2.98 8.57 -24.69
CA ALA A 34 4.21 9.32 -24.85
C ALA A 34 5.24 8.49 -25.63
N ASP A 35 5.40 7.22 -25.27
CA ASP A 35 6.37 6.32 -25.87
C ASP A 35 6.03 5.92 -27.30
N LEU A 36 4.77 5.54 -27.57
CA LEU A 36 4.39 5.11 -28.91
C LEU A 36 4.49 6.26 -29.91
N VAL A 37 3.93 7.42 -29.60
CA VAL A 37 3.95 8.55 -30.54
C VAL A 37 5.34 9.20 -30.60
N GLY A 38 6.02 9.32 -29.46
CA GLY A 38 7.36 9.92 -29.40
C GLY A 38 8.43 9.04 -30.04
N LYS A 39 8.64 7.84 -29.48
CA LYS A 39 9.74 6.95 -29.89
C LYS A 39 9.45 6.25 -31.21
N VAL A 40 8.24 5.72 -31.40
CA VAL A 40 7.93 4.83 -32.55
C VAL A 40 7.48 5.62 -33.78
N GLU A 41 6.59 6.61 -33.63
CA GLU A 41 6.05 7.34 -34.78
C GLU A 41 6.91 8.57 -35.17
N ALA A 42 7.27 9.42 -34.20
CA ALA A 42 8.02 10.64 -34.45
C ALA A 42 9.54 10.43 -34.45
N GLY A 43 10.03 9.31 -33.91
CA GLY A 43 11.46 9.01 -33.81
C GLY A 43 12.24 9.97 -32.92
N ILE A 44 11.57 10.63 -31.98
CA ILE A 44 12.21 11.51 -30.99
C ILE A 44 12.61 10.71 -29.73
N PRO A 45 13.62 11.17 -28.97
CA PRO A 45 14.00 10.52 -27.72
C PRO A 45 12.84 10.40 -26.72
N GLU A 46 13.01 9.47 -25.78
CA GLU A 46 12.22 9.40 -24.56
C GLU A 46 12.28 10.71 -23.78
N ASP A 47 11.18 11.06 -23.10
CA ASP A 47 11.08 12.29 -22.29
C ASP A 47 11.41 13.59 -23.03
N ASP A 48 11.31 13.59 -24.36
CA ASP A 48 11.64 14.76 -25.14
C ASP A 48 10.64 15.91 -24.85
N PRO A 49 11.11 17.12 -24.53
CA PRO A 49 10.24 18.25 -24.16
C PRO A 49 9.29 18.69 -25.30
N ARG A 50 9.51 18.24 -26.54
CA ARG A 50 8.62 18.48 -27.68
C ARG A 50 7.39 17.56 -27.65
N ASN A 51 7.44 16.47 -26.89
CA ASN A 51 6.31 15.55 -26.73
C ASN A 51 5.37 16.07 -25.64
N PRO A 52 4.13 16.46 -25.97
CA PRO A 52 3.21 17.04 -25.00
C PRO A 52 2.75 16.06 -23.91
N ALA A 53 2.93 14.74 -24.12
CA ALA A 53 2.53 13.72 -23.15
C ALA A 53 3.54 13.55 -22.00
N VAL A 54 4.77 14.05 -22.12
CA VAL A 54 5.87 13.82 -21.15
C VAL A 54 5.57 14.41 -19.77
N ILE A 55 4.83 15.52 -19.69
CA ILE A 55 4.40 16.04 -18.38
C ILE A 55 3.39 15.10 -17.72
N ALA A 56 2.46 14.55 -18.49
CA ALA A 56 1.47 13.61 -17.95
C ALA A 56 2.14 12.30 -17.51
N ASP A 57 3.17 11.86 -18.23
CA ASP A 57 3.97 10.68 -17.90
C ASP A 57 4.67 10.84 -16.54
N ASN A 58 5.48 11.89 -16.42
CA ASN A 58 6.20 12.21 -15.17
C ASN A 58 5.27 12.52 -13.99
N VAL A 59 4.11 13.14 -14.23
CA VAL A 59 3.07 13.28 -13.19
C VAL A 59 2.50 11.91 -12.82
N GLY A 60 2.30 11.05 -13.81
CA GLY A 60 1.83 9.69 -13.64
C GLY A 60 2.72 8.87 -12.74
N ASP A 61 4.04 8.93 -12.90
CA ASP A 61 4.97 8.21 -12.02
C ASP A 61 4.80 8.60 -10.54
N ASN A 62 4.58 9.88 -10.27
CA ASN A 62 4.34 10.34 -8.90
C ASN A 62 2.95 9.92 -8.38
N VAL A 63 1.92 9.97 -9.22
CA VAL A 63 0.54 9.65 -8.81
C VAL A 63 0.32 8.15 -8.69
N GLY A 64 0.80 7.36 -9.64
CA GLY A 64 0.68 5.91 -9.68
C GLY A 64 1.75 5.23 -8.86
N ASP A 65 3.01 5.39 -9.25
CA ASP A 65 4.11 4.58 -8.73
C ASP A 65 4.54 5.01 -7.33
N VAL A 66 4.36 6.29 -6.96
CA VAL A 66 4.65 6.76 -5.60
C VAL A 66 3.40 6.76 -4.72
N ALA A 67 2.38 7.55 -5.04
CA ALA A 67 1.21 7.68 -4.17
C ALA A 67 0.38 6.37 -4.11
N GLY A 68 0.18 5.72 -5.25
CA GLY A 68 -0.49 4.43 -5.32
C GLY A 68 0.26 3.35 -4.55
N MET A 69 1.57 3.17 -4.79
CA MET A 69 2.38 2.18 -4.06
C MET A 69 2.47 2.49 -2.56
N GLY A 70 2.60 3.77 -2.18
CA GLY A 70 2.62 4.17 -0.77
C GLY A 70 1.34 3.80 -0.03
N SER A 71 0.18 4.02 -0.66
CA SER A 71 -1.12 3.62 -0.09
C SER A 71 -1.29 2.10 0.03
N ASP A 72 -0.75 1.34 -0.93
CA ASP A 72 -0.77 -0.13 -0.96
C ASP A 72 0.06 -0.71 0.19
N ILE A 73 1.29 -0.22 0.37
CA ILE A 73 2.18 -0.66 1.46
C ILE A 73 1.59 -0.28 2.82
N PHE A 74 1.05 0.93 2.96
CA PHE A 74 0.43 1.39 4.21
C PHE A 74 -0.73 0.47 4.61
N GLU A 75 -1.61 0.15 3.66
CA GLU A 75 -2.72 -0.74 3.92
C GLU A 75 -2.26 -2.14 4.31
N SER A 76 -1.33 -2.73 3.57
CA SER A 76 -0.84 -4.08 3.88
C SER A 76 -0.15 -4.14 5.24
N TYR A 77 0.59 -3.09 5.61
CA TYR A 77 1.22 -2.95 6.92
C TYR A 77 0.18 -2.87 8.04
N CYS A 78 -0.80 -1.97 7.93
CA CYS A 78 -1.85 -1.83 8.94
C CYS A 78 -2.75 -3.08 9.01
N GLY A 79 -3.17 -3.60 7.87
CA GLY A 79 -4.03 -4.78 7.75
C GLY A 79 -3.41 -6.02 8.39
N SER A 80 -2.11 -6.27 8.18
CA SER A 80 -1.43 -7.44 8.78
C SER A 80 -1.36 -7.37 10.31
N MET A 81 -1.12 -6.19 10.89
CA MET A 81 -1.14 -5.99 12.34
C MET A 81 -2.55 -6.20 12.90
N ILE A 82 -3.55 -5.60 12.26
CA ILE A 82 -4.94 -5.61 12.73
C ILE A 82 -5.55 -7.02 12.60
N ALA A 83 -5.25 -7.74 11.52
CA ALA A 83 -5.64 -9.14 11.36
C ALA A 83 -5.04 -10.01 12.47
N SER A 84 -3.76 -9.79 12.81
CA SER A 84 -3.10 -10.51 13.91
C SER A 84 -3.76 -10.23 15.26
N MET A 85 -4.17 -8.97 15.51
CA MET A 85 -4.93 -8.58 16.70
C MET A 85 -6.31 -9.26 16.77
N ALA A 86 -7.04 -9.28 15.65
CA ALA A 86 -8.36 -9.90 15.54
C ALA A 86 -8.30 -11.43 15.76
N LEU A 87 -7.26 -12.09 15.24
CA LEU A 87 -6.99 -13.50 15.53
C LEU A 87 -6.78 -13.72 17.03
N ALA A 88 -5.87 -12.98 17.66
CA ALA A 88 -5.63 -13.10 19.11
C ALA A 88 -6.89 -12.87 19.95
N ALA A 89 -7.78 -11.96 19.52
CA ALA A 89 -9.05 -11.69 20.19
C ALA A 89 -10.08 -12.82 20.11
N SER A 90 -10.12 -13.52 18.98
CA SER A 90 -11.08 -14.60 18.71
C SER A 90 -10.59 -15.99 19.13
N MET A 91 -9.31 -16.12 19.54
CA MET A 91 -8.72 -17.39 19.99
C MET A 91 -9.42 -17.99 21.23
N SER A 92 -9.53 -19.33 21.25
CA SER A 92 -10.04 -20.09 22.39
C SER A 92 -9.06 -20.05 23.57
N MET A 93 -9.58 -20.31 24.78
CA MET A 93 -8.74 -20.33 25.99
C MET A 93 -7.65 -21.41 25.94
N ALA A 94 -7.95 -22.57 25.34
CA ALA A 94 -6.96 -23.63 25.14
C ALA A 94 -5.84 -23.20 24.18
N ALA A 95 -6.16 -22.45 23.13
CA ALA A 95 -5.15 -21.94 22.21
C ALA A 95 -4.29 -20.84 22.87
N LEU A 96 -4.92 -19.98 23.69
CA LEU A 96 -4.21 -18.96 24.47
C LEU A 96 -3.22 -19.57 25.45
N ASP A 97 -3.61 -20.63 26.18
CA ASP A 97 -2.76 -21.29 27.17
C ASP A 97 -1.48 -21.88 26.53
N ASN A 98 -1.61 -22.44 25.32
CA ASN A 98 -0.45 -22.92 24.54
C ASN A 98 0.51 -21.80 24.11
N LEU A 99 0.05 -20.54 24.06
CA LEU A 99 0.83 -19.37 23.66
C LEU A 99 1.26 -18.48 24.84
N GLY A 100 1.08 -18.93 26.08
CA GLY A 100 1.48 -18.18 27.28
C GLY A 100 0.35 -17.44 28.01
N GLY A 101 -0.91 -17.74 27.68
CA GLY A 101 -2.09 -17.48 28.51
C GLY A 101 -2.67 -16.06 28.46
N ASP A 102 -1.91 -15.05 28.05
CA ASP A 102 -2.37 -13.66 28.06
C ASP A 102 -2.82 -13.15 26.67
N ARG A 103 -4.13 -13.04 26.49
CA ARG A 103 -4.76 -12.50 25.28
C ARG A 103 -4.33 -11.06 24.98
N ALA A 104 -4.17 -10.22 26.00
CA ALA A 104 -3.81 -8.82 25.81
C ALA A 104 -2.37 -8.70 25.29
N VAL A 105 -1.46 -9.55 25.78
CA VAL A 105 -0.08 -9.60 25.30
C VAL A 105 -0.01 -10.02 23.83
N LEU A 106 -0.77 -11.05 23.42
CA LEU A 106 -0.80 -11.49 22.02
C LEU A 106 -1.42 -10.46 21.08
N GLN A 107 -2.42 -9.71 21.52
CA GLN A 107 -2.96 -8.58 20.75
C GLN A 107 -1.95 -7.44 20.61
N PHE A 108 -1.10 -7.21 21.61
CA PHE A 108 -0.10 -6.14 21.55
C PHE A 108 1.16 -6.53 20.77
N MET A 109 1.46 -7.83 20.67
CA MET A 109 2.63 -8.38 19.98
C MET A 109 2.89 -7.82 18.57
N PRO A 110 1.92 -7.76 17.63
CA PRO A 110 2.17 -7.23 16.28
C PRO A 110 2.63 -5.76 16.30
N LEU A 111 2.15 -4.95 17.25
CA LEU A 111 2.54 -3.54 17.38
C LEU A 111 3.98 -3.39 17.88
N VAL A 112 4.40 -4.24 18.83
CA VAL A 112 5.78 -4.27 19.33
C VAL A 112 6.74 -4.71 18.23
N LEU A 113 6.37 -5.75 17.48
CA LEU A 113 7.16 -6.25 16.36
C LEU A 113 7.33 -5.16 15.29
N ALA A 114 6.23 -4.52 14.89
CA ALA A 114 6.20 -3.41 13.96
C ALA A 114 7.09 -2.23 14.41
N SER A 115 6.98 -1.82 15.68
CA SER A 115 7.78 -0.73 16.26
C SER A 115 9.28 -1.05 16.30
N THR A 116 9.62 -2.30 16.66
CA THR A 116 11.01 -2.77 16.66
C THR A 116 11.56 -2.82 15.23
N GLY A 117 10.77 -3.31 14.28
CA GLY A 117 11.11 -3.31 12.86
C GLY A 117 11.39 -1.91 12.31
N LEU A 118 10.59 -0.90 12.71
CA LEU A 118 10.84 0.50 12.36
C LEU A 118 12.18 1.00 12.90
N ILE A 119 12.52 0.71 14.16
CA ILE A 119 13.81 1.09 14.75
C ILE A 119 14.97 0.40 13.99
N CYS A 120 14.83 -0.87 13.65
CA CYS A 120 15.85 -1.62 12.90
C CYS A 120 16.02 -1.14 11.44
N SER A 121 15.05 -0.40 10.90
CA SER A 121 15.09 0.12 9.52
C SER A 121 15.81 1.47 9.38
N LEU A 122 16.12 2.12 10.51
CA LEU A 122 16.93 3.35 10.59
C LEU A 122 18.41 3.04 10.41
#